data_AF-A0A7S0M4Z7-F1
#
_entry.id   AF-A0A7S0M4Z7-F1
#
_cell.length_a   1.000
_cell.length_b   1.000
_cell.length_c   1.000
_cell.angle_alpha   90.00
_cell.angle_beta   90.00
_cell.angle_gamma   90.00
#
_symmetry.space_group_name_H-M   'P 1'
#
loop_
_entity.id
_entity.type
_entity.pdbx_description
1 polymer ?
#
loop_
_entity_poly.entity_id
_entity_poly.type
_entity_poly.pdbx_seq_one_letter_code
_entity_poly.pdbx_strand_id
1 'polypeptide(L)'
;SKQMSAKSVFRNALRLAARWPSVVNDVNSPPSIKTLAEQEYIRSEARSAFKSNRSLSDPVEIAIKCREALDRLAIAEHYRIPYPRLHHAATGSADTRDVHGASRTFVEPPDDDPGEHAHQ
;
A
#
# COMPACT_ATOMS: atom_id res chain seq x y z
N SER A 1 17.29 -12.87 -23.31
CA SER A 1 16.12 -12.48 -22.50
C SER A 1 15.64 -11.09 -22.92
N LYS A 2 14.37 -10.91 -23.30
CA LYS A 2 13.83 -9.57 -23.65
C LYS A 2 13.76 -8.74 -22.36
N GLN A 3 14.46 -7.61 -22.29
CA GLN A 3 14.28 -6.67 -21.18
C GLN A 3 12.84 -6.11 -21.21
N MET A 4 12.17 -6.09 -20.07
CA MET A 4 10.83 -5.49 -19.96
C MET A 4 10.97 -3.97 -19.98
N SER A 5 10.26 -3.33 -20.90
CA SER A 5 10.25 -1.86 -20.97
C SER A 5 9.31 -1.27 -19.93
N ALA A 6 9.61 -0.05 -19.50
CA ALA A 6 8.74 0.73 -18.61
C ALA A 6 7.30 0.79 -19.13
N LYS A 7 7.09 0.99 -20.44
CA LYS A 7 5.76 0.97 -21.08
C LYS A 7 5.04 -0.37 -20.91
N SER A 8 5.77 -1.49 -20.92
CA SER A 8 5.18 -2.80 -20.69
C SER A 8 4.70 -2.95 -19.25
N VAL A 9 5.52 -2.53 -18.28
CA VAL A 9 5.18 -2.55 -16.86
C VAL A 9 3.98 -1.65 -16.56
N PHE A 10 3.92 -0.45 -17.14
CA PHE A 10 2.77 0.45 -16.99
C PHE A 10 1.47 -0.20 -17.47
N ARG A 11 1.50 -0.83 -18.66
CA ARG A 11 0.33 -1.54 -19.19
C ARG A 11 -0.06 -2.71 -18.31
N ASN A 12 0.89 -3.42 -17.70
CA ASN A 12 0.58 -4.49 -16.75
C ASN A 12 -0.13 -3.96 -15.51
N ALA A 13 0.31 -2.83 -14.94
CA ALA A 13 -0.37 -2.19 -13.82
C ALA A 13 -1.82 -1.80 -14.18
N LEU A 14 -2.04 -1.19 -15.35
CA LEU A 14 -3.38 -0.83 -15.82
C LEU A 14 -4.28 -2.05 -16.07
N ARG A 15 -3.72 -3.15 -16.57
CA ARG A 15 -4.46 -4.42 -16.73
C ARG A 15 -4.83 -5.02 -15.39
N LEU A 16 -3.92 -5.00 -14.42
CA LEU A 16 -4.23 -5.44 -13.05
C LEU A 16 -5.37 -4.60 -12.47
N ALA A 17 -5.31 -3.26 -12.60
CA ALA A 17 -6.39 -2.39 -12.16
C ALA A 17 -7.72 -2.73 -12.85
N ALA A 18 -7.73 -3.00 -14.16
CA ALA A 18 -8.96 -3.34 -14.87
C ALA A 18 -9.56 -4.70 -14.42
N ARG A 19 -8.71 -5.70 -14.13
CA ARG A 19 -9.14 -7.03 -13.67
C ARG A 19 -9.33 -7.09 -12.15
N TRP A 20 -8.92 -6.07 -11.40
CA TRP A 20 -8.91 -6.10 -9.93
C TRP A 20 -10.22 -6.60 -9.29
N PRO A 21 -11.44 -6.22 -9.79
CA PRO A 21 -12.68 -6.79 -9.25
C PRO A 21 -12.74 -8.31 -9.27
N SER A 22 -12.24 -8.93 -10.34
CA SER A 22 -12.18 -10.38 -10.48
C SER A 22 -11.04 -11.02 -9.67
N VAL A 23 -10.08 -10.22 -9.20
CA VAL A 23 -9.00 -10.67 -8.31
C VAL A 23 -9.49 -10.77 -6.87
N VAL A 24 -10.34 -9.83 -6.44
CA VAL A 24 -10.77 -9.69 -5.03
C VAL A 24 -12.18 -10.19 -4.74
N ASN A 25 -13.08 -10.20 -5.73
CA ASN A 25 -14.47 -10.65 -5.57
C ASN A 25 -14.76 -11.93 -6.37
N ASP A 26 -15.90 -12.56 -6.08
CA ASP A 26 -16.48 -13.59 -6.94
C ASP A 26 -16.80 -13.00 -8.33
N VAL A 27 -16.52 -13.76 -9.39
CA VAL A 27 -16.70 -13.33 -10.79
C VAL A 27 -18.13 -12.93 -11.15
N ASN A 28 -19.12 -13.38 -10.37
CA ASN A 28 -20.54 -13.09 -10.60
C ASN A 28 -21.09 -11.94 -9.75
N SER A 29 -20.27 -11.33 -8.89
CA SER A 29 -20.69 -10.23 -8.02
C SER A 29 -20.28 -8.86 -8.56
N PRO A 30 -21.15 -7.84 -8.49
CA PRO A 30 -20.79 -6.48 -8.87
C PRO A 30 -19.66 -5.94 -7.97
N PRO A 31 -18.78 -5.06 -8.47
CA PRO A 31 -17.71 -4.48 -7.67
C PRO A 31 -18.28 -3.62 -6.52
N SER A 32 -17.79 -3.83 -5.30
CA SER A 32 -18.09 -2.96 -4.17
C SER A 32 -17.40 -1.59 -4.31
N ILE A 33 -17.88 -0.57 -3.58
CA ILE A 33 -17.21 0.75 -3.50
C ILE A 33 -15.74 0.60 -3.09
N LYS A 34 -15.43 -0.30 -2.16
CA LYS A 34 -14.05 -0.64 -1.76
C LYS A 34 -13.23 -1.11 -2.96
N THR A 35 -13.77 -2.03 -3.76
CA THR A 35 -13.11 -2.53 -4.97
C THR A 35 -12.85 -1.42 -5.98
N LEU A 36 -13.80 -0.49 -6.16
CA LEU A 36 -13.63 0.65 -7.06
C LEU A 36 -12.52 1.59 -6.56
N ALA A 37 -12.44 1.85 -5.26
CA ALA A 37 -11.38 2.66 -4.65
C ALA A 37 -10.00 1.99 -4.81
N GLU A 38 -9.92 0.67 -4.62
CA GLU A 38 -8.70 -0.11 -4.82
C GLU A 38 -8.23 -0.09 -6.29
N GLN A 39 -9.16 -0.19 -7.25
CA GLN A 39 -8.84 -0.04 -8.66
C GLN A 39 -8.24 1.32 -8.97
N GLU A 40 -8.86 2.39 -8.47
CA GLU A 40 -8.37 3.75 -8.70
C GLU A 40 -7.03 3.99 -8.00
N TYR A 41 -6.81 3.37 -6.85
CA TYR A 41 -5.50 3.38 -6.21
C TYR A 41 -4.42 2.78 -7.11
N ILE A 42 -4.63 1.59 -7.67
CA ILE A 42 -3.64 0.96 -8.58
C ILE A 42 -3.35 1.88 -9.79
N ARG A 43 -4.39 2.51 -10.36
CA ARG A 43 -4.23 3.43 -11.50
C ARG A 43 -3.44 4.69 -11.12
N SER A 44 -3.82 5.33 -10.02
CA SER A 44 -3.20 6.58 -9.56
C SER A 44 -1.76 6.38 -9.12
N GLU A 45 -1.46 5.29 -8.41
CA GLU A 45 -0.10 4.92 -8.01
C GLU A 45 0.77 4.65 -9.24
N ALA A 46 0.29 3.85 -10.20
CA ALA A 46 1.03 3.60 -11.44
C ALA A 46 1.30 4.90 -12.22
N ARG A 47 0.30 5.79 -12.35
CA ARG A 47 0.49 7.09 -13.01
C ARG A 47 1.53 7.95 -12.28
N SER A 48 1.45 8.00 -10.95
CA SER A 48 2.34 8.82 -10.11
C SER A 48 3.78 8.30 -10.13
N ALA A 49 3.96 6.97 -10.03
CA ALA A 49 5.27 6.33 -10.14
C ALA A 49 5.91 6.56 -11.51
N PHE A 50 5.15 6.45 -12.60
CA PHE A 50 5.69 6.70 -13.94
C PHE A 50 6.02 8.18 -14.19
N LYS A 51 5.20 9.09 -13.63
CA LYS A 51 5.43 10.53 -13.72
C LYS A 51 6.67 10.97 -12.93
N SER A 52 6.85 10.43 -11.72
CA SER A 52 8.01 10.76 -10.87
C SER A 52 9.33 10.25 -11.46
N ASN A 53 9.31 9.10 -12.12
CA ASN A 53 10.50 8.51 -12.75
C ASN A 53 10.75 8.98 -14.21
N ARG A 54 10.01 9.99 -14.71
CA ARG A 54 10.07 10.40 -16.13
C ARG A 54 11.44 10.90 -16.60
N SER A 55 12.26 11.38 -15.68
CA SER A 55 13.59 11.94 -15.96
C SER A 55 14.71 10.90 -15.85
N LEU A 56 14.40 9.66 -15.45
CA LEU A 56 15.40 8.59 -15.42
C LEU A 56 15.85 8.26 -16.84
N SER A 57 17.16 8.30 -17.05
CA SER A 57 17.81 7.99 -18.33
C SER A 57 18.77 6.82 -18.22
N ASP A 58 19.23 6.47 -17.02
CA ASP A 58 20.10 5.31 -16.81
C ASP A 58 19.31 4.00 -17.03
N PRO A 59 19.69 3.18 -18.03
CA PRO A 59 19.04 1.90 -18.27
C PRO A 59 19.09 0.94 -17.07
N VAL A 60 20.10 1.01 -16.20
CA VAL A 60 20.18 0.15 -15.00
C VAL A 60 19.12 0.56 -13.98
N GLU A 61 19.03 1.85 -13.65
CA GLU A 61 17.99 2.37 -12.74
C GLU A 61 16.58 2.10 -13.27
N ILE A 62 16.35 2.28 -14.58
CA ILE A 62 15.05 1.97 -15.21
C ILE A 62 14.71 0.48 -15.02
N ALA A 63 15.67 -0.41 -15.22
CA ALA A 63 15.46 -1.85 -15.05
C ALA A 63 15.12 -2.22 -13.60
N ILE A 64 15.81 -1.61 -12.62
CA ILE A 64 15.52 -1.78 -11.19
C ILE A 64 14.10 -1.31 -10.88
N LYS A 65 13.71 -0.11 -11.31
CA LYS A 65 12.34 0.41 -11.09
C LYS A 65 11.26 -0.44 -11.74
N CYS A 66 11.54 -0.96 -12.93
CA CYS A 66 10.64 -1.91 -13.61
C CYS A 66 10.48 -3.20 -12.81
N ARG A 67 11.59 -3.72 -12.26
CA ARG A 67 11.56 -4.94 -11.43
C ARG A 67 10.77 -4.72 -10.15
N GLU A 68 11.07 -3.66 -9.41
CA GLU A 68 10.35 -3.28 -8.18
C GLU A 68 8.83 -3.16 -8.42
N ALA A 69 8.44 -2.51 -9.51
CA ALA A 69 7.03 -2.34 -9.86
C ALA A 69 6.34 -3.69 -10.14
N LEU A 70 7.00 -4.60 -10.85
CA LEU A 70 6.45 -5.94 -11.11
C LEU A 70 6.34 -6.77 -9.84
N ASP A 71 7.35 -6.73 -8.98
CA ASP A 71 7.33 -7.43 -7.69
C ASP A 71 6.17 -6.90 -6.82
N ARG A 72 5.92 -5.58 -6.81
CA ARG A 72 4.74 -4.99 -6.15
C ARG A 72 3.42 -5.47 -6.73
N LEU A 73 3.29 -5.53 -8.06
CA LEU A 73 2.07 -6.05 -8.71
C LEU A 73 1.82 -7.52 -8.35
N ALA A 74 2.88 -8.33 -8.31
CA ALA A 74 2.78 -9.75 -7.94
C ALA A 74 2.36 -9.92 -6.47
N ILE A 75 2.93 -9.14 -5.55
CA ILE A 75 2.53 -9.11 -4.14
C ILE A 75 1.06 -8.69 -4.01
N ALA A 76 0.66 -7.63 -4.71
CA ALA A 76 -0.71 -7.13 -4.67
C ALA A 76 -1.72 -8.18 -5.14
N GLU A 77 -1.45 -8.85 -6.27
CA GLU A 77 -2.31 -9.90 -6.81
C GLU A 77 -2.35 -11.13 -5.88
N HIS A 78 -1.20 -11.58 -5.37
CA HIS A 78 -1.12 -12.73 -4.48
C HIS A 78 -1.89 -12.54 -3.17
N TYR A 79 -1.76 -11.35 -2.57
CA TYR A 79 -2.38 -11.06 -1.28
C TYR A 79 -3.74 -10.38 -1.39
N ARG A 80 -4.20 -10.03 -2.60
CA ARG A 80 -5.44 -9.28 -2.84
C ARG A 80 -5.49 -7.95 -2.08
N ILE A 81 -4.34 -7.29 -1.93
CA ILE A 81 -4.21 -5.99 -1.26
C ILE A 81 -3.33 -5.10 -2.15
N PRO A 82 -3.86 -3.99 -2.69
CA PRO A 82 -3.11 -3.16 -3.63
C PRO A 82 -2.20 -2.15 -2.93
N TYR A 83 -2.46 -1.87 -1.65
CA TYR A 83 -1.70 -0.94 -0.84
C TYR A 83 -0.41 -1.59 -0.31
N PRO A 84 0.68 -0.82 -0.16
CA PRO A 84 1.84 -1.30 0.56
C PRO A 84 1.42 -1.70 1.97
N ARG A 85 1.77 -2.93 2.38
CA ARG A 85 1.65 -3.33 3.78
C ARG A 85 2.63 -2.45 4.57
N LEU A 86 2.14 -1.74 5.58
CA LEU A 86 3.02 -1.16 6.60
C LEU A 86 3.74 -2.33 7.25
N HIS A 87 4.98 -2.61 6.83
CA HIS A 87 5.85 -3.49 7.59
C HIS A 87 6.05 -2.78 8.91
N HIS A 88 5.64 -3.40 10.02
CA HIS A 88 5.88 -2.90 11.36
C HIS A 88 7.36 -2.50 11.43
N ALA A 89 7.64 -1.19 11.39
CA ALA A 89 8.89 -0.70 11.92
C ALA A 89 8.90 -1.24 13.35
N ALA A 90 9.84 -2.13 13.66
CA ALA A 90 10.04 -2.55 15.03
C ALA A 90 10.29 -1.27 15.83
N THR A 91 9.27 -0.79 16.54
CA THR A 91 9.39 0.30 17.49
C THR A 91 10.23 -0.23 18.63
N GLY A 92 11.54 -0.05 18.51
CA GLY A 92 12.52 -0.51 19.45
C GLY A 92 13.92 -0.24 18.95
N SER A 93 14.41 1.00 19.14
CA SER A 93 15.73 1.36 19.68
C SER A 93 16.19 2.76 19.21
N ALA A 94 16.61 3.59 20.17
CA ALA A 94 17.23 4.94 20.11
C ALA A 94 16.24 6.12 19.93
N ASP A 95 15.81 6.84 20.97
CA ASP A 95 16.58 7.79 21.82
C ASP A 95 17.36 8.77 20.91
N THR A 96 17.05 10.07 20.81
CA THR A 96 17.05 11.06 21.91
C THR A 96 16.15 12.26 21.63
N ARG A 97 15.53 12.74 22.72
CA ARG A 97 15.16 14.13 23.08
C ARG A 97 15.19 15.19 21.95
N ASP A 98 14.06 15.85 21.74
CA ASP A 98 13.99 17.30 21.88
C ASP A 98 12.58 17.79 22.20
N VAL A 99 12.55 18.67 23.20
CA VAL A 99 11.41 19.34 23.80
C VAL A 99 11.09 20.61 23.01
N HIS A 100 9.80 20.93 22.83
CA HIS A 100 9.15 22.25 23.05
C HIS A 100 7.86 22.39 22.22
N GLY A 101 6.74 22.65 22.90
CA GLY A 101 5.75 23.61 22.41
C GLY A 101 4.32 23.12 22.18
N ALA A 102 3.45 23.50 23.13
CA ALA A 102 2.02 23.80 22.95
C ALA A 102 1.00 22.65 22.88
N SER A 103 0.54 22.26 24.06
CA SER A 103 -0.86 22.21 24.50
C SER A 103 -1.96 22.00 23.43
N ARG A 104 -2.51 20.79 23.41
CA ARG A 104 -3.97 20.59 23.39
C ARG A 104 -4.29 19.41 24.30
N THR A 105 -5.02 19.71 25.36
CA THR A 105 -5.60 18.79 26.34
C THR A 105 -6.34 17.65 25.64
N PHE A 106 -5.74 16.46 25.63
CA PHE A 106 -6.45 15.22 25.42
C PHE A 106 -7.18 14.91 26.73
N VAL A 107 -8.51 14.99 26.72
CA VAL A 107 -9.33 14.57 27.85
C VAL A 107 -9.22 13.04 27.91
N GLU A 108 -8.55 12.57 28.96
CA GLU A 108 -8.43 11.17 29.33
C GLU A 108 -9.82 10.62 29.68
N PRO A 109 -10.32 9.56 29.04
CA PRO A 109 -11.52 8.87 29.48
C PRO A 109 -11.22 8.17 30.82
N PRO A 110 -12.13 8.19 31.81
CA PRO A 110 -11.88 7.62 33.12
C PRO A 110 -11.66 6.10 33.03
N ASP A 111 -10.57 5.66 33.67
CA ASP A 111 -10.31 4.27 34.04
C ASP A 111 -11.46 3.75 34.91
N ASP A 112 -12.28 2.87 34.36
CA ASP A 112 -13.13 1.96 35.13
C ASP A 112 -12.80 0.53 34.69
N ASP A 113 -11.65 0.04 35.17
CA ASP A 113 -11.53 -1.36 35.58
C ASP A 113 -11.57 -1.37 37.11
N PRO A 114 -12.53 -2.09 37.69
CA PRO A 114 -12.07 -3.13 38.59
C PRO A 114 -12.85 -4.43 38.39
N GLY A 115 -12.13 -5.47 37.99
CA GLY A 115 -11.82 -6.58 38.88
C GLY A 115 -13.02 -7.32 39.49
N GLU A 116 -13.19 -8.55 39.00
CA GLU A 116 -13.31 -9.75 39.85
C GLU A 116 -14.43 -9.76 40.92
N HIS A 117 -15.53 -10.47 40.66
CA HIS A 117 -16.15 -11.31 41.69
C HIS A 117 -16.74 -12.58 41.11
N ALA A 118 -16.22 -13.69 41.62
CA ALA A 118 -16.63 -15.06 41.39
C ALA A 118 -17.91 -15.44 42.16
N HIS A 119 -18.47 -16.61 41.79
CA HIS A 119 -19.46 -17.44 42.51
C HIS A 119 -20.86 -16.77 42.65
N GLN A 120 -21.98 -17.40 42.28
CA GLN A 120 -22.44 -18.79 42.40
C GLN A 120 -23.42 -19.14 41.27
#